data_AF-A0AA37TBJ5-F1
#
_entry.id   AF-A0AA37TBJ5-F1
#
_cell.length_a   1.000
_cell.length_b   1.000
_cell.length_c   1.000
_cell.angle_alpha   90.00
_cell.angle_beta   90.00
_cell.angle_gamma   90.00
#
_symmetry.space_group_name_H-M   'P 1'
#
loop_
_entity.id
_entity.type
_entity.pdbx_description
1 polymer ?
#
loop_
_entity_poly.entity_id
_entity_poly.type
_entity_poly.pdbx_seq_one_letter_code
_entity_poly.pdbx_strand_id
1 'polypeptide(L)' 'MEAMMATKGPTKTVSRSSVSGRFVTGGYAKTHKSTTETQRIHTSKKK' A
#
# COMPACT_ATOMS: atom_id res chain seq x y z
N MET A 1 -31.47 -3.91 -6.87
CA MET A 1 -30.51 -3.87 -5.74
C MET A 1 -29.36 -2.97 -6.15
N GLU A 2 -29.18 -1.91 -5.36
CA GLU A 2 -28.35 -0.73 -5.60
C GLU A 2 -26.86 -1.09 -5.59
N ALA A 3 -26.20 -1.01 -6.74
CA ALA A 3 -24.74 -1.08 -6.80
C ALA A 3 -24.19 0.28 -6.35
N MET A 4 -23.95 0.43 -5.05
CA MET A 4 -23.19 1.56 -4.52
C MET A 4 -21.86 1.62 -5.27
N MET A 5 -21.73 2.59 -6.19
CA MET A 5 -20.49 2.87 -6.90
C MET A 5 -19.44 3.21 -5.85
N ALA A 6 -18.64 2.22 -5.47
CA ALA A 6 -17.39 2.45 -4.76
C ALA A 6 -16.52 3.29 -5.70
N THR A 7 -16.55 4.61 -5.52
CA THR A 7 -15.55 5.51 -6.11
C THR A 7 -14.22 5.01 -5.57
N LYS A 8 -13.53 4.15 -6.32
CA LYS A 8 -12.21 3.63 -5.95
C LYS A 8 -11.31 4.84 -5.78
N GLY A 9 -11.16 5.29 -4.54
CA GLY A 9 -10.28 6.39 -4.20
C GLY A 9 -8.89 6.10 -4.75
N PRO A 10 -8.05 7.13 -4.97
CA PRO A 10 -6.74 6.93 -5.54
C PRO A 10 -6.01 5.84 -4.76
N THR A 11 -5.52 4.81 -5.45
CA THR A 11 -4.76 3.73 -4.81
C THR A 11 -3.29 3.98 -5.01
N LYS A 12 -2.48 3.75 -3.97
CA LYS A 12 -1.02 3.77 -4.06
C LYS A 12 -0.45 2.41 -3.70
N THR A 13 0.54 1.97 -4.46
CA THR A 13 1.37 0.82 -4.10
C THR A 13 2.46 1.26 -3.14
N VAL A 14 2.57 0.57 -2.01
CA VAL A 14 3.55 0.83 -0.96
C VAL A 14 4.23 -0.46 -0.56
N SER A 15 5.48 -0.37 -0.15
CA SER A 15 6.23 -1.49 0.43
C SER A 15 6.21 -1.36 1.95
N ARG A 16 5.91 -2.44 2.66
CA ARG A 16 5.79 -2.46 4.12
C ARG A 16 6.64 -3.59 4.69
N SER A 17 7.47 -3.28 5.69
CA SER A 17 8.23 -4.30 6.41
C SER A 17 7.31 -5.12 7.29
N SER A 18 7.33 -6.44 7.13
CA SER A 18 6.56 -7.38 7.97
C SER A 18 7.12 -7.48 9.39
N VAL A 19 8.39 -7.13 9.58
CA VAL A 19 9.08 -7.16 10.88
C VAL A 19 8.69 -5.97 11.75
N SER A 20 8.71 -4.77 11.18
CA SER A 20 8.48 -3.52 11.92
C SER A 20 7.11 -2.90 11.69
N GLY A 21 6.37 -3.37 10.69
CA GLY A 21 5.11 -2.78 10.27
C GLY A 21 5.24 -1.41 9.60
N ARG A 22 6.47 -0.93 9.33
CA ARG A 22 6.73 0.40 8.75
C ARG A 22 6.69 0.38 7.22
N PHE A 23 6.29 1.49 6.62
CA PHE A 23 6.49 1.68 5.18
C PHE A 23 7.97 1.92 4.87
N VAL A 24 8.47 1.22 3.85
CA VAL A 24 9.87 1.23 3.43
C VAL A 24 9.99 1.67 1.98
N THR A 25 11.18 2.12 1.59
CA THR A 25 11.45 2.53 0.21
C THR A 25 11.60 1.33 -0.72
N GLY A 26 11.45 1.55 -2.02
CA GLY A 26 11.65 0.49 -3.01
C GLY A 26 13.08 -0.08 -3.02
N GLY A 27 14.10 0.72 -2.69
CA GLY A 27 15.48 0.23 -2.55
C GLY A 27 15.62 -0.76 -1.40
N TYR A 28 15.03 -0.45 -0.25
CA TYR A 28 15.00 -1.35 0.91
C TYR A 28 14.22 -2.63 0.61
N ALA A 29 13.06 -2.50 -0.06
CA ALA A 29 12.24 -3.66 -0.45
C ALA A 29 12.99 -4.62 -1.40
N LYS A 30 13.89 -4.10 -2.25
CA LYS A 30 14.69 -4.92 -3.17
C LYS A 30 15.77 -5.73 -2.46
N THR A 31 16.39 -5.20 -1.41
CA THR A 31 17.39 -5.90 -0.59
C THR A 31 16.75 -6.82 0.44
N HIS A 32 15.55 -6.48 0.93
CA HIS A 32 14.84 -7.19 2.00
C HIS A 32 13.52 -7.79 1.51
N LYS A 33 13.55 -8.53 0.40
CA LYS A 33 12.34 -9.11 -0.23
C LYS A 33 11.61 -10.08 0.70
N SER A 34 12.33 -10.84 1.52
CA SER A 34 11.75 -11.84 2.41
C SER A 34 10.95 -11.24 3.57
N THR A 35 11.22 -9.99 3.92
CA THR A 35 10.60 -9.29 5.06
C THR A 35 9.85 -8.03 4.65
N THR A 36 9.63 -7.85 3.35
CA THR A 36 8.93 -6.70 2.79
C THR A 36 7.77 -7.15 1.92
N GLU A 37 6.57 -6.70 2.28
CA GLU A 37 5.35 -6.95 1.55
C GLU A 37 4.98 -5.75 0.67
N THR A 38 4.46 -6.02 -0.51
CA THR A 38 3.93 -4.98 -1.39
C THR A 38 2.42 -4.94 -1.21
N GLN A 39 1.91 -3.80 -0.74
CA GLN A 39 0.49 -3.60 -0.45
C GLN A 39 -0.09 -2.46 -1.31
N ARG A 40 -1.33 -2.65 -1.77
CA ARG A 40 -2.10 -1.60 -2.44
C ARG A 40 -3.02 -0.95 -1.42
N ILE A 41 -2.78 0.31 -1.09
CA ILE A 41 -3.58 1.06 -0.13
C ILE A 41 -4.45 2.10 -0.83
N HIS A 42 -5.66 2.32 -0.33
CA HIS A 42 -6.48 3.45 -0.73
C HIS A 42 -5.96 4.71 -0.03
N THR A 43 -5.59 5.73 -0.80
CA THR A 43 -5.26 7.04 -0.26
C THR A 43 -6.52 7.88 -0.26
N SER A 44 -6.93 8.39 0.90
CA SER A 44 -7.93 9.45 0.94
C SER A 44 -7.23 10.72 0.44
N LYS A 45 -7.68 11.23 -0.71
CA LYS A 45 -7.24 12.54 -1.19
C LYS A 45 -7.90 13.58 -0.28
N LYS A 46 -7.31 13.86 0.89
CA LYS A 46 -7.72 15.00 1.70
C LYS A 46 -7.25 16.26 0.95
N LYS A 47 -8.23 17.04 0.50
CA LYS A 47 -8.07 18.26 -0.29
C LYS A 47 -7.34 19.33 0.52
#